data_AF-A0A246KVH0-F1
#
_entry.id   AF-A0A246KVH0-F1
#
_cell.length_a   1.000
_cell.length_b   1.000
_cell.length_c   1.000
_cell.angle_alpha   90.00
_cell.angle_beta   90.00
_cell.angle_gamma   90.00
#
_symmetry.space_group_name_H-M   'P 1'
#
loop_
_entity.id
_entity.type
_entity.pdbx_description
1 polymer ?
#
loop_
_entity_poly.entity_id
_entity_poly.type
_entity_poly.pdbx_seq_one_letter_code
_entity_poly.pdbx_strand_id
1 'polypeptide(L)' 'MPEPRLHAFEGEQLTVQQIHQRVPVLSQRTIRDHLAAGRRTRTAMLSFDPAAAAARGGRMTQRLLRARDTTRRDP' A
#
# COMPACT_ATOMS: atom_id res chain seq x y z
N MET A 1 6.58 8.21 -27.74
CA MET A 1 7.32 7.76 -26.53
C MET A 1 6.46 8.07 -25.32
N PRO A 2 6.24 7.15 -24.37
CA PRO A 2 5.50 7.48 -23.16
C PRO A 2 6.27 8.53 -22.34
N GLU A 3 5.59 9.58 -21.90
CA GLU A 3 6.23 10.63 -21.12
C GLU A 3 6.74 10.10 -19.77
N PRO A 4 7.91 10.57 -19.30
CA PRO A 4 8.46 10.11 -18.04
C PRO A 4 7.58 10.60 -16.88
N ARG A 5 7.06 9.65 -16.10
CA ARG A 5 6.18 9.93 -14.97
C ARG A 5 6.96 10.58 -13.82
N LEU A 6 6.45 11.71 -13.33
CA LEU A 6 7.00 12.45 -12.19
C LEU A 6 6.44 11.94 -10.86
N HIS A 7 7.28 12.00 -9.82
CA HIS A 7 7.00 11.57 -8.47
C HIS A 7 7.50 12.61 -7.47
N ALA A 8 6.72 12.84 -6.41
CA ALA A 8 7.16 13.66 -5.30
C ALA A 8 8.27 12.95 -4.51
N PHE A 9 9.44 13.55 -4.41
CA PHE A 9 10.58 13.05 -3.67
C PHE A 9 11.36 14.24 -3.07
N GLU A 10 11.54 14.26 -1.75
CA GLU A 10 12.23 15.35 -1.02
C GLU A 10 11.68 16.76 -1.31
N GLY A 11 10.38 16.88 -1.59
CA GLY A 11 9.74 18.16 -1.91
C GLY A 11 9.85 18.58 -3.39
N GLU A 12 10.52 17.79 -4.22
CA GLU A 12 10.66 18.02 -5.66
C GLU A 12 9.86 17.01 -6.51
N GLN A 13 9.59 17.37 -7.77
CA GLN A 13 8.94 16.51 -8.76
C GLN A 13 10.00 15.88 -9.67
N LEU A 14 10.32 14.61 -9.43
CA LEU A 14 11.42 13.92 -10.08
C LEU A 14 10.97 12.63 -10.77
N THR A 15 11.65 12.27 -11.85
CA THR A 15 11.53 10.96 -12.48
C THR A 15 12.25 9.90 -11.65
N VAL A 16 11.91 8.62 -11.85
CA VAL A 16 12.62 7.49 -11.21
C VAL A 16 14.13 7.51 -11.51
N GLN A 17 14.52 7.93 -12.72
CA GLN A 17 15.92 8.04 -13.11
C GLN A 17 16.64 9.14 -12.32
N GLN A 18 16.02 10.31 -12.15
CA GLN A 18 16.59 11.39 -11.35
C GLN A 18 16.68 11.02 -9.85
N ILE A 19 15.69 10.30 -9.33
CA ILE A 19 15.74 9.80 -7.94
C ILE A 19 16.89 8.79 -7.79
N HIS A 20 17.08 7.90 -8.77
CA HIS A 20 18.19 6.93 -8.74
C HIS A 20 19.57 7.59 -8.76
N GLN A 21 19.72 8.73 -9.46
CA GLN A 21 20.96 9.50 -9.43
C GLN A 21 21.26 10.08 -8.04
N ARG A 22 20.24 10.41 -7.25
CA ARG A 22 20.41 10.87 -5.85
C ARG A 22 20.63 9.72 -4.87
N VAL A 23 20.04 8.56 -5.14
CA VAL A 23 20.07 7.38 -4.26
C VAL A 23 20.60 6.15 -5.03
N PRO A 24 21.88 6.18 -5.46
CA PRO A 24 22.42 5.17 -6.38
C PRO A 24 22.52 3.77 -5.77
N VAL A 25 22.51 3.67 -4.44
CA VAL A 25 22.48 2.38 -3.71
C VAL A 25 21.20 1.59 -3.96
N LEU A 26 20.10 2.26 -4.32
CA LEU A 26 18.82 1.60 -4.59
C LEU A 26 18.63 1.37 -6.07
N SER A 27 18.23 0.16 -6.45
CA SER A 27 17.84 -0.11 -7.83
C SER A 27 16.60 0.71 -8.23
N GLN A 28 16.47 1.03 -9.52
CA GLN A 28 15.26 1.69 -10.03
C GLN A 28 13.97 0.90 -9.75
N ARG A 29 14.06 -0.43 -9.65
CA ARG A 29 12.92 -1.28 -9.28
C ARG A 29 12.52 -1.04 -7.83
N THR A 30 13.48 -1.04 -6.91
CA THR A 30 13.27 -0.74 -5.49
C THR A 30 12.64 0.64 -5.30
N ILE A 31 13.13 1.64 -6.04
CA ILE A 31 12.56 3.00 -6.04
C ILE A 31 11.10 2.98 -6.50
N ARG A 32 10.78 2.30 -7.61
CA ARG A 32 9.40 2.15 -8.10
C ARG A 32 8.47 1.51 -7.09
N ASP A 33 8.93 0.43 -6.44
CA ASP A 33 8.16 -0.31 -5.45
C ASP A 33 7.88 0.55 -4.21
N HIS A 34 8.87 1.29 -3.75
CA HIS A 34 8.72 2.22 -2.62
C HIS A 34 7.73 3.35 -2.95
N LEU A 35 7.87 3.98 -4.13
CA LEU A 35 6.94 5.02 -4.58
C LEU A 35 5.52 4.49 -4.75
N ALA A 36 5.35 3.23 -5.19
CA ALA A 36 4.06 2.59 -5.30
C ALA A 36 3.43 2.32 -3.93
N ALA A 37 4.23 1.85 -2.96
CA ALA A 37 3.79 1.66 -1.58
C ALA A 37 3.33 2.99 -0.96
N GLY A 38 4.11 4.07 -1.10
CA GLY A 38 3.74 5.39 -0.63
C GLY A 38 2.43 5.92 -1.23
N ARG A 39 2.22 5.74 -2.54
CA ARG A 39 0.94 6.09 -3.19
C ARG A 39 -0.23 5.31 -2.61
N ARG A 40 -0.07 3.99 -2.42
CA ARG A 40 -1.12 3.14 -1.82
C ARG A 40 -1.48 3.62 -0.42
N THR A 41 -0.47 3.92 0.42
CA THR A 41 -0.69 4.44 1.77
C THR A 41 -1.42 5.79 1.73
N ARG A 42 -0.95 6.73 0.91
CA ARG A 42 -1.60 8.04 0.77
C ARG A 42 -3.05 7.91 0.32
N THR A 43 -3.33 7.08 -0.69
CA THR A 43 -4.69 6.82 -1.14
C THR A 43 -5.52 6.22 -0.01
N ALA A 44 -5.03 5.20 0.69
CA ALA A 44 -5.74 4.58 1.78
C ALA A 44 -6.07 5.56 2.92
N MET A 45 -5.14 6.48 3.25
CA MET A 45 -5.36 7.51 4.26
C MET A 45 -6.38 8.55 3.80
N LEU A 46 -6.29 9.02 2.55
CA LEU A 46 -7.19 10.05 2.02
C LEU A 46 -8.60 9.51 1.74
N SER A 47 -8.73 8.24 1.42
CA SER A 47 -10.01 7.56 1.16
C SER A 47 -10.50 6.74 2.37
N PHE A 48 -10.00 7.03 3.57
CA PHE A 48 -10.38 6.28 4.75
C PHE A 48 -11.82 6.62 5.17
N ASP A 49 -12.68 5.61 5.14
CA ASP A 49 -14.04 5.68 5.68
C ASP A 49 -14.10 4.87 6.98
N PRO A 50 -14.29 5.52 8.15
CA PRO A 50 -14.32 4.84 9.44
C PRO A 50 -15.50 3.88 9.60
N ALA A 51 -16.67 4.20 9.03
CA ALA A 51 -17.85 3.35 9.12
C ALA A 51 -17.66 2.07 8.28
N ALA A 52 -17.15 2.22 7.06
CA ALA A 52 -16.82 1.08 6.21
C ALA A 52 -15.64 0.25 6.76
N ALA A 53 -14.69 0.86 7.47
CA ALA A 53 -13.60 0.15 8.14
C ALA A 53 -14.14 -0.68 9.33
N ALA A 54 -14.98 -0.09 10.18
CA ALA A 54 -15.60 -0.78 11.32
C ALA A 54 -16.45 -1.97 10.86
N ALA A 55 -17.30 -1.78 9.84
CA ALA A 55 -18.12 -2.85 9.26
C ALA A 55 -17.29 -3.99 8.65
N ARG A 56 -16.16 -3.67 7.99
CA ARG A 56 -15.23 -4.69 7.49
C ARG A 56 -14.53 -5.45 8.61
N GLY A 57 -14.09 -4.75 9.67
CA GLY A 57 -13.50 -5.37 10.85
C GLY A 57 -14.45 -6.37 11.50
N GLY A 58 -15.72 -5.97 11.73
CA GLY A 58 -16.75 -6.87 12.27
C GLY A 58 -16.96 -8.12 11.41
N ARG A 59 -17.03 -7.98 10.08
CA ARG A 59 -17.14 -9.11 9.15
C ARG A 59 -15.91 -10.02 9.17
N MET A 60 -14.71 -9.46 9.27
CA MET A 60 -13.47 -10.24 9.35
C MET A 60 -13.41 -11.04 10.66
N THR A 61 -13.71 -10.40 11.79
CA THR A 61 -13.77 -11.06 13.10
C THR A 61 -14.82 -12.17 13.11
N GLN A 62 -16.01 -11.94 12.55
CA GLN A 62 -17.03 -12.99 12.42
C GLN A 62 -16.55 -14.17 11.58
N ARG A 63 -15.83 -13.93 10.47
CA ARG A 63 -15.24 -15.01 9.66
C ARG A 63 -14.21 -15.80 10.45
N LEU A 64 -13.34 -15.13 11.19
CA LEU A 64 -12.32 -15.78 12.03
C LEU A 64 -12.95 -16.61 13.16
N LEU A 65 -14.01 -16.10 13.79
CA LEU A 65 -14.76 -16.84 14.82
C LEU A 65 -15.47 -18.07 14.23
N ARG A 66 -16.15 -17.93 13.09
CA ARG A 66 -16.79 -19.06 12.40
C ARG A 66 -15.78 -20.13 11.97
N ALA A 67 -14.62 -19.72 11.46
CA ALA A 67 -13.55 -20.65 11.09
C ALA A 67 -13.01 -21.41 12.31
N ARG A 68 -12.97 -20.79 13.49
CA ARG A 68 -12.57 -21.44 14.74
C ARG A 68 -13.63 -22.43 15.26
N ASP A 69 -14.91 -22.08 15.16
CA ASP A 69 -15.99 -22.98 15.56
C ASP A 69 -16.06 -24.23 14.68
N THR A 70 -15.74 -24.12 13.38
CA THR A 70 -15.61 -25.30 12.50
C THR A 70 -14.44 -26.21 12.88
N THR A 71 -13.32 -25.68 13.35
CA THR A 71 -12.17 -26.49 13.81
C THR A 71 -12.40 -27.11 15.19
N ARG A 72 -13.29 -26.53 16.02
CA ARG A 72 -13.60 -27.02 17.37
C ARG A 72 -14.70 -28.09 17.39
N ARG A 73 -15.38 -28.30 16.25
CA ARG A 73 -16.51 -29.25 16.10
C ARG A 73 -16.11 -30.59 15.48
N ASP A 74 -14.82 -30.93 15.50
CA ASP A 74 -14.30 -32.30 15.37
C ASP A 74 -13.69 -32.65 16.74
N PRO A 75 -14.32 -33.53 17.53
CA PRO A 75 -14.33 -34.97 17.27
C PRO A 75 -15.70 -35.63 17.06
#